data_AF-A0A1F2VQT1-F1
#
_entry.id   AF-A0A1F2VQT1-F1
#
_cell.length_a   1.000
_cell.length_b   1.000
_cell.length_c   1.000
_cell.angle_alpha   90.00
_cell.angle_beta   90.00
_cell.angle_gamma   90.00
#
_symmetry.space_group_name_H-M   'P 1'
#
loop_
_entity.id
_entity.type
_entity.pdbx_description
1 polymer ?
#
loop_
_entity_poly.entity_id
_entity_poly.type
_entity_poly.pdbx_seq_one_letter_code
_entity_poly.pdbx_strand_id
1 'polypeptide(L)'
;MAISRVGYWSGLAAFTATTAYVAVQLLQVAGMLRSPMDEVLIYATSLCIVVPFILEMLAFHYVTPKDKQFWTHASLIFVIIYAVFVTANYVVQLATVIPLKIAGASEPIRLLEQTPHSLFWDYDAVGYISMGLATLVAVPALSGTGLEKWVRASFIANAAVTPLISVVYFYPTFSNSLLFLGFPWAITAPLFMLLLALMLRQRHGQPAVAS
;
A
#
# COMPACT_ATOMS: atom_id res chain seq x y z
N MET A 1 13.42 17.77 -14.24
CA MET A 1 12.68 16.51 -14.49
C MET A 1 11.20 16.82 -14.43
N ALA A 2 10.40 16.35 -15.40
CA ALA A 2 8.96 16.49 -15.29
C ALA A 2 8.44 15.59 -14.17
N ILE A 3 7.69 16.18 -13.23
CA ILE A 3 7.14 15.51 -12.02
C ILE A 3 6.38 14.22 -12.40
N SER A 4 5.65 14.24 -13.50
CA SER A 4 4.91 13.10 -14.03
C SER A 4 5.80 11.90 -14.37
N ARG A 5 7.07 12.12 -14.75
CA ARG A 5 8.04 11.04 -15.00
C ARG A 5 8.48 10.37 -13.69
N VAL A 6 8.72 11.15 -12.65
CA VAL A 6 9.04 10.63 -11.31
C VAL A 6 7.86 9.80 -10.80
N GLY A 7 6.65 10.33 -10.93
CA GLY A 7 5.43 9.63 -10.57
C GLY A 7 5.20 8.32 -11.33
N TYR A 8 5.42 8.30 -12.64
CA TYR A 8 5.32 7.07 -13.44
C TYR A 8 6.27 5.96 -12.96
N TRP A 9 7.55 6.27 -12.77
CA TRP A 9 8.52 5.26 -12.33
C TRP A 9 8.28 4.82 -10.88
N SER A 10 7.84 5.75 -10.03
CA SER A 10 7.47 5.44 -8.64
C SER A 10 6.23 4.52 -8.61
N GLY A 11 5.20 4.81 -9.39
CA GLY A 11 4.02 3.94 -9.48
C GLY A 11 4.32 2.57 -10.07
N LEU A 12 5.23 2.48 -11.06
CA LEU A 12 5.68 1.17 -11.58
C LEU A 12 6.43 0.37 -10.51
N ALA A 13 7.31 1.01 -9.74
CA ALA A 13 8.01 0.36 -8.63
C ALA A 13 7.03 -0.07 -7.52
N ALA A 14 6.04 0.75 -7.18
CA ALA A 14 4.99 0.43 -6.22
C ALA A 14 4.15 -0.77 -6.68
N PHE A 15 3.74 -0.78 -7.96
CA PHE A 15 3.03 -1.90 -8.59
C PHE A 15 3.84 -3.20 -8.53
N THR A 16 5.12 -3.15 -8.90
CA THR A 16 6.01 -4.33 -8.87
C THR A 16 6.21 -4.84 -7.45
N ALA A 17 6.47 -3.96 -6.48
CA ALA A 17 6.63 -4.33 -5.08
C ALA A 17 5.34 -4.95 -4.51
N THR A 18 4.18 -4.35 -4.80
CA THR A 18 2.88 -4.86 -4.34
C THR A 18 2.54 -6.21 -4.98
N THR A 19 2.87 -6.40 -6.25
CA THR A 19 2.71 -7.70 -6.93
C THR A 19 3.62 -8.76 -6.33
N ALA A 20 4.88 -8.41 -6.02
CA ALA A 20 5.81 -9.31 -5.33
C ALA A 20 5.30 -9.68 -3.94
N TYR A 21 4.80 -8.72 -3.17
CA TYR A 21 4.15 -8.96 -1.88
C TYR A 21 2.98 -9.93 -2.00
N VAL A 22 2.07 -9.72 -2.96
CA VAL A 22 0.93 -10.62 -3.22
C VAL A 22 1.41 -12.04 -3.56
N ALA A 23 2.45 -12.16 -4.39
CA ALA A 23 3.03 -13.47 -4.72
C ALA A 23 3.59 -14.17 -3.46
N VAL A 24 4.31 -13.44 -2.61
CA VAL A 24 4.83 -13.99 -1.34
C VAL A 24 3.67 -14.40 -0.42
N GLN A 25 2.64 -13.56 -0.25
CA GLN A 25 1.47 -13.87 0.57
C GLN A 25 0.77 -15.16 0.10
N LEU A 26 0.61 -15.32 -1.22
CA LEU A 26 0.02 -16.53 -1.80
C LEU A 26 0.86 -17.77 -1.51
N LEU A 27 2.18 -17.68 -1.65
CA LEU A 27 3.10 -18.78 -1.34
C LEU A 27 3.10 -19.13 0.16
N GLN A 28 2.96 -18.14 1.05
CA GLN A 28 2.80 -18.35 2.49
C GLN A 28 1.50 -19.11 2.79
N VAL A 29 0.36 -18.66 2.26
CA VAL A 29 -0.94 -19.30 2.48
C VAL A 29 -0.97 -20.73 1.90
N ALA A 30 -0.26 -20.97 0.81
CA ALA A 30 -0.09 -22.30 0.22
C ALA A 30 0.88 -23.21 1.00
N GLY A 31 1.54 -22.72 2.06
CA GLY A 31 2.52 -23.48 2.84
C GLY A 31 3.84 -23.76 2.11
N MET A 32 4.14 -22.99 1.06
CA MET A 32 5.33 -23.17 0.20
C MET A 32 6.56 -22.43 0.74
N LEU A 33 6.36 -21.47 1.65
CA LEU A 33 7.43 -20.75 2.34
C LEU A 33 7.52 -21.22 3.81
N ARG A 34 8.72 -21.10 4.39
CA ARG A 34 9.01 -21.53 5.76
C ARG A 34 9.75 -20.45 6.53
N SER A 35 9.56 -20.43 7.85
CA SER A 35 10.30 -19.56 8.76
C SER A 35 11.81 -19.76 8.68
N PRO A 36 12.62 -18.66 8.67
CA PRO A 36 12.22 -17.25 8.74
C PRO A 36 11.99 -16.58 7.36
N MET A 37 12.17 -17.32 6.27
CA MET A 37 12.17 -16.75 4.91
C MET A 37 10.79 -16.23 4.49
N ASP A 38 9.73 -16.89 4.94
CA ASP A 38 8.36 -16.38 4.80
C ASP A 38 8.21 -14.97 5.39
N GLU A 39 8.59 -14.78 6.65
CA GLU A 39 8.53 -13.50 7.39
C GLU A 39 9.43 -12.44 6.73
N VAL A 40 10.66 -12.79 6.39
CA VAL A 40 11.59 -11.86 5.72
C VAL A 40 11.03 -11.37 4.39
N LEU A 41 10.55 -12.29 3.53
CA LEU A 41 10.07 -11.93 2.20
C LEU A 41 8.81 -11.08 2.26
N ILE A 42 7.86 -11.39 3.16
CA ILE A 42 6.59 -10.65 3.22
C ILE A 42 6.82 -9.22 3.72
N TYR A 43 7.62 -9.03 4.76
CA TYR A 43 7.92 -7.70 5.30
C TYR A 43 8.83 -6.90 4.36
N ALA A 44 9.83 -7.53 3.73
CA ALA A 44 10.73 -6.83 2.82
C ALA A 44 10.02 -6.36 1.55
N THR A 45 9.22 -7.24 0.93
CA THR A 45 8.46 -6.85 -0.27
C THR A 45 7.44 -5.76 0.02
N SER A 46 6.80 -5.79 1.20
CA SER A 46 5.87 -4.74 1.58
C SER A 46 6.55 -3.41 1.92
N LEU A 47 7.70 -3.45 2.59
CA LEU A 47 8.50 -2.25 2.87
C LEU A 47 8.95 -1.54 1.58
N CYS A 48 9.23 -2.30 0.51
CA CYS A 48 9.55 -1.76 -0.82
C CYS A 48 8.38 -0.99 -1.47
N ILE A 49 7.14 -1.13 -1.01
CA ILE A 49 5.98 -0.39 -1.52
C ILE A 49 5.99 1.07 -1.04
N VAL A 50 6.51 1.30 0.18
CA VAL A 50 6.30 2.55 0.94
C VAL A 50 6.78 3.79 0.18
N VAL A 51 8.08 3.87 -0.12
CA VAL A 51 8.65 5.05 -0.77
C VAL A 51 8.09 5.27 -2.18
N PRO A 52 8.01 4.24 -3.04
CA PRO A 52 7.38 4.37 -4.35
C PRO A 52 5.93 4.88 -4.30
N PHE A 53 5.10 4.38 -3.38
CA PHE A 53 3.72 4.81 -3.23
C PHE A 53 3.61 6.27 -2.77
N ILE A 54 4.46 6.70 -1.82
CA ILE A 54 4.53 8.11 -1.39
C ILE A 54 4.84 9.02 -2.59
N LEU A 55 5.88 8.68 -3.36
CA LEU A 55 6.32 9.50 -4.48
C LEU A 55 5.31 9.53 -5.63
N GLU A 56 4.61 8.42 -5.87
CA GLU A 56 3.53 8.36 -6.85
C GLU A 56 2.38 9.31 -6.48
N MET A 57 1.90 9.24 -5.23
CA MET A 57 0.82 10.10 -4.74
C MET A 57 1.25 11.57 -4.63
N LEU A 58 2.53 11.82 -4.31
CA LEU A 58 3.09 13.17 -4.30
C LEU A 58 3.12 13.77 -5.71
N ALA A 59 3.57 12.98 -6.70
CA ALA A 59 3.54 13.40 -8.09
C ALA A 59 2.10 13.66 -8.54
N PHE A 60 1.15 12.80 -8.16
CA PHE A 60 -0.28 13.00 -8.43
C PHE A 60 -0.79 14.34 -7.89
N HIS A 61 -0.45 14.70 -6.64
CA HIS A 61 -0.79 16.00 -6.08
C HIS A 61 -0.25 17.17 -6.91
N TYR A 62 1.03 17.13 -7.27
CA TYR A 62 1.66 18.22 -8.01
C TYR A 62 1.13 18.40 -9.44
N VAL A 63 0.68 17.32 -10.10
CA VAL A 63 0.07 17.42 -11.44
C VAL A 63 -1.43 17.72 -11.38
N THR A 64 -2.04 17.75 -10.20
CA THR A 64 -3.48 18.02 -10.04
C THR A 64 -3.77 19.53 -10.16
N PRO A 65 -4.82 19.93 -10.91
CA PRO A 65 -5.28 21.32 -10.98
C PRO A 65 -5.51 21.97 -9.60
N LYS A 66 -5.23 23.28 -9.50
CA LYS A 66 -5.21 24.01 -8.22
C LYS A 66 -6.52 23.95 -7.44
N ASP A 67 -7.65 23.99 -8.13
CA ASP A 67 -9.01 23.87 -7.57
C ASP A 67 -9.28 22.52 -6.91
N LYS A 68 -8.51 21.47 -7.24
CA LYS A 68 -8.66 20.11 -6.71
C LYS A 68 -7.53 19.68 -5.77
N GLN A 69 -6.50 20.52 -5.57
CA GLN A 69 -5.33 20.17 -4.77
C GLN A 69 -5.64 19.91 -3.30
N PHE A 70 -6.73 20.47 -2.77
CA PHE A 70 -7.20 20.15 -1.42
C PHE A 70 -7.37 18.64 -1.21
N TRP A 71 -8.04 17.97 -2.15
CA TRP A 71 -8.32 16.53 -2.06
C TRP A 71 -7.06 15.68 -2.17
N THR A 72 -6.13 16.03 -3.06
CA THR A 72 -4.88 15.28 -3.19
C THR A 72 -3.90 15.55 -2.06
N HIS A 73 -3.93 16.75 -1.46
CA HIS A 73 -3.17 17.04 -0.25
C HIS A 73 -3.72 16.29 0.96
N ALA A 74 -5.06 16.26 1.12
CA ALA A 74 -5.70 15.46 2.16
C ALA A 74 -5.41 13.97 1.99
N SER A 75 -5.40 13.46 0.75
CA SER A 75 -4.97 12.09 0.44
C SER A 75 -3.53 11.83 0.89
N LEU A 76 -2.59 12.76 0.66
CA LEU A 76 -1.21 12.63 1.12
C LEU A 76 -1.08 12.48 2.64
N ILE A 77 -1.94 13.10 3.44
CA ILE A 77 -1.92 12.92 4.91
C ILE A 77 -2.10 11.43 5.25
N PHE A 78 -3.07 10.76 4.61
CA PHE A 78 -3.29 9.33 4.82
C PHE A 78 -2.17 8.46 4.25
N VAL A 79 -1.55 8.86 3.14
CA VAL A 79 -0.34 8.19 2.61
C VAL A 79 0.81 8.26 3.62
N ILE A 80 0.99 9.38 4.30
CA ILE A 80 2.00 9.52 5.36
C ILE A 80 1.66 8.67 6.59
N ILE A 81 0.40 8.62 7.00
CA ILE A 81 -0.04 7.71 8.09
C ILE A 81 0.29 6.26 7.72
N TYR A 82 -0.06 5.82 6.51
CA TYR A 82 0.33 4.50 5.99
C TYR A 82 1.84 4.30 6.11
N ALA A 83 2.64 5.22 5.58
CA ALA A 83 4.09 5.10 5.56
C ALA A 83 4.70 4.99 6.96
N VAL A 84 4.21 5.77 7.92
CA VAL A 84 4.73 5.76 9.30
C VAL A 84 4.47 4.41 9.96
N PHE A 85 3.23 3.93 9.97
CA PHE A 85 2.88 2.69 10.65
C PHE A 85 3.50 1.45 9.98
N VAL A 86 3.47 1.40 8.66
CA VAL A 86 4.03 0.29 7.89
C VAL A 86 5.55 0.22 8.00
N THR A 87 6.24 1.36 7.91
CA THR A 87 7.69 1.40 8.10
C THR A 87 8.08 1.02 9.52
N ALA A 88 7.39 1.61 10.52
CA ALA A 88 7.64 1.28 11.93
C ALA A 88 7.46 -0.22 12.19
N ASN A 89 6.44 -0.83 11.58
CA ASN A 89 6.21 -2.26 11.68
C ASN A 89 7.35 -3.07 11.04
N TYR A 90 7.51 -2.98 9.73
CA TYR A 90 8.36 -3.91 9.01
C TYR A 90 9.85 -3.73 9.30
N VAL A 91 10.30 -2.51 9.64
CA VAL A 91 11.68 -2.30 10.11
C VAL A 91 11.91 -3.02 11.43
N VAL A 92 10.97 -2.95 12.39
CA VAL A 92 11.10 -3.67 13.66
C VAL A 92 11.05 -5.17 13.44
N GLN A 93 10.16 -5.68 12.58
CA GLN A 93 10.11 -7.11 12.28
C GLN A 93 11.43 -7.61 11.67
N LEU A 94 11.93 -6.92 10.64
CA LEU A 94 13.12 -7.33 9.89
C LEU A 94 14.43 -7.14 10.67
N ALA A 95 14.59 -6.02 11.37
CA ALA A 95 15.86 -5.66 12.00
C ALA A 95 15.99 -6.14 13.45
N THR A 96 14.87 -6.38 14.14
CA THR A 96 14.88 -6.69 15.58
C THR A 96 14.25 -8.06 15.86
N VAL A 97 13.00 -8.27 15.46
CA VAL A 97 12.22 -9.46 15.85
C VAL A 97 12.80 -10.72 15.23
N ILE A 98 12.92 -10.77 13.90
CA ILE A 98 13.40 -11.96 13.19
C ILE A 98 14.82 -12.35 13.63
N PRO A 99 15.81 -11.44 13.70
CA PRO A 99 17.16 -11.80 14.15
C PRO A 99 17.20 -12.36 15.58
N LEU A 100 16.46 -11.75 16.52
CA LEU A 100 16.44 -12.21 17.92
C LEU A 100 15.68 -13.53 18.09
N LYS A 101 14.64 -13.77 17.28
CA LYS A 101 13.92 -15.05 17.21
C LYS A 101 14.84 -16.17 16.73
N ILE A 102 15.65 -15.92 15.70
CA ILE A 102 16.68 -16.87 15.20
C ILE A 102 17.74 -17.13 16.28
N ALA A 103 18.13 -16.10 17.04
CA ALA A 103 19.09 -16.23 18.13
C ALA A 103 18.54 -16.92 19.41
N GLY A 104 17.26 -17.32 19.42
CA GLY A 104 16.62 -17.94 20.58
C GLY A 104 16.29 -16.98 21.72
N ALA A 105 16.33 -15.67 21.49
CA ALA A 105 16.09 -14.61 22.47
C ALA A 105 14.71 -13.96 22.28
N SER A 106 13.65 -14.77 22.24
CA SER A 106 12.28 -14.31 21.90
C SER A 106 11.52 -13.67 23.08
N GLU A 107 11.87 -14.00 24.32
CA GLU A 107 11.12 -13.54 25.50
C GLU A 107 11.12 -12.00 25.69
N PRO A 108 12.25 -11.29 25.51
CA PRO A 108 12.28 -9.83 25.59
C PRO A 108 11.51 -9.11 24.47
N ILE A 109 11.27 -9.77 23.34
CA ILE A 109 10.68 -9.17 22.13
C ILE A 109 9.23 -9.56 21.90
N ARG A 110 8.59 -10.29 22.82
CA ARG A 110 7.22 -10.82 22.62
C ARG A 110 6.18 -9.73 22.31
N LEU A 111 6.36 -8.52 22.83
CA LEU A 111 5.50 -7.36 22.53
C LEU A 111 5.75 -6.75 21.14
N LEU A 112 6.92 -7.02 20.56
CA LEU A 112 7.34 -6.52 19.25
C LEU A 112 6.97 -7.49 18.13
N GLU A 113 6.72 -8.76 18.43
CA GLU A 113 6.37 -9.76 17.42
C GLU A 113 4.98 -9.48 16.83
N GLN A 114 4.91 -9.43 15.49
CA GLN A 114 3.63 -9.34 14.79
C GLN A 114 2.92 -10.70 14.81
N THR A 115 1.96 -10.83 15.72
CA THR A 115 0.98 -11.94 15.76
C THR A 115 -0.44 -11.38 15.65
N PRO A 116 -1.47 -12.18 15.30
CA PRO A 116 -2.84 -11.70 15.27
C PRO A 116 -3.23 -10.99 16.59
N HIS A 117 -3.76 -9.78 16.49
CA HIS A 117 -4.13 -8.91 17.62
C HIS A 117 -2.95 -8.39 18.48
N SER A 118 -1.71 -8.48 17.98
CA SER A 118 -0.56 -7.78 18.57
C SER A 118 -0.56 -6.28 18.25
N LEU A 119 0.26 -5.51 18.95
CA LEU A 119 0.48 -4.09 18.65
C LEU A 119 0.86 -3.85 17.18
N PHE A 120 1.77 -4.67 16.66
CA PHE A 120 2.25 -4.53 15.28
C PHE A 120 1.25 -5.01 14.24
N TRP A 121 0.34 -5.92 14.61
CA TRP A 121 -0.83 -6.25 13.80
C TRP A 121 -1.79 -5.07 13.67
N ASP A 122 -2.02 -4.32 14.75
CA ASP A 122 -2.86 -3.13 14.72
C ASP A 122 -2.21 -1.98 13.94
N TYR A 123 -0.88 -1.84 14.02
CA TYR A 123 -0.14 -0.89 13.18
C TYR A 123 -0.29 -1.21 11.69
N ASP A 124 -0.17 -2.49 11.34
CA ASP A 124 -0.38 -2.98 9.99
C ASP A 124 -1.81 -2.65 9.50
N ALA A 125 -2.81 -2.91 10.34
CA ALA A 125 -4.21 -2.58 10.07
C ALA A 125 -4.40 -1.09 9.77
N VAL A 126 -3.93 -0.22 10.66
CA VAL A 126 -4.01 1.25 10.49
C VAL A 126 -3.30 1.68 9.21
N GLY A 127 -2.17 1.06 8.89
CA GLY A 127 -1.46 1.27 7.65
C GLY A 127 -2.35 1.06 6.43
N TYR A 128 -2.81 -0.17 6.21
CA TYR A 128 -3.59 -0.51 5.01
C TYR A 128 -4.96 0.17 4.95
N ILE A 129 -5.59 0.43 6.10
CA ILE A 129 -6.81 1.25 6.16
C ILE A 129 -6.51 2.67 5.67
N SER A 130 -5.39 3.26 6.10
CA SER A 130 -4.98 4.59 5.66
C SER A 130 -4.69 4.64 4.16
N MET A 131 -4.08 3.59 3.57
CA MET A 131 -3.93 3.49 2.11
C MET A 131 -5.28 3.56 1.39
N GLY A 132 -6.27 2.81 1.87
CA GLY A 132 -7.61 2.84 1.30
C GLY A 132 -8.29 4.21 1.43
N LEU A 133 -8.19 4.85 2.60
CA LEU A 133 -8.68 6.21 2.81
C LEU A 133 -7.96 7.22 1.92
N ALA A 134 -6.66 7.08 1.70
CA ALA A 134 -5.90 7.91 0.77
C ALA A 134 -6.50 7.83 -0.64
N THR A 135 -6.79 6.61 -1.13
CA THR A 135 -7.44 6.44 -2.43
C THR A 135 -8.85 7.03 -2.46
N LEU A 136 -9.64 6.88 -1.40
CA LEU A 136 -11.00 7.43 -1.31
C LEU A 136 -10.99 8.96 -1.39
N VAL A 137 -10.13 9.60 -0.60
CA VAL A 137 -10.04 11.06 -0.49
C VAL A 137 -9.50 11.69 -1.77
N ALA A 138 -8.71 10.96 -2.55
CA ALA A 138 -8.21 11.40 -3.85
C ALA A 138 -9.26 11.34 -4.98
N VAL A 139 -10.36 10.58 -4.82
CA VAL A 139 -11.39 10.38 -5.87
C VAL A 139 -11.91 11.69 -6.49
N PRO A 140 -12.22 12.76 -5.72
CA PRO A 140 -12.76 14.00 -6.28
C PRO A 140 -11.78 14.74 -7.21
N ALA A 141 -10.48 14.44 -7.12
CA ALA A 141 -9.46 15.05 -7.98
C ALA A 141 -9.45 14.49 -9.41
N LEU A 142 -10.03 13.30 -9.62
CA LEU A 142 -10.00 12.57 -10.89
C LEU A 142 -11.25 12.85 -11.73
N SER A 143 -11.08 13.06 -13.04
CA SER A 143 -12.21 13.25 -13.96
C SER A 143 -12.95 11.93 -14.28
N GLY A 144 -14.16 12.06 -14.83
CA GLY A 144 -14.98 10.92 -15.26
C GLY A 144 -14.72 10.45 -16.68
N THR A 145 -13.69 10.95 -17.36
CA THR A 145 -13.42 10.71 -18.78
C THR A 145 -12.03 10.12 -19.02
N GLY A 146 -11.82 9.49 -20.17
CA GLY A 146 -10.52 8.95 -20.59
C GLY A 146 -9.90 7.96 -19.60
N LEU A 147 -8.57 8.00 -19.47
CA LEU A 147 -7.81 7.15 -18.56
C LEU A 147 -8.08 7.49 -17.08
N GLU A 148 -8.33 8.76 -16.76
CA GLU A 148 -8.68 9.20 -15.40
C GLU A 148 -9.93 8.53 -14.85
N LYS A 149 -10.93 8.24 -15.70
CA LYS A 149 -12.11 7.45 -15.31
C LYS A 149 -11.71 6.09 -14.72
N TRP A 150 -10.74 5.42 -15.33
CA TRP A 150 -10.26 4.12 -14.90
C TRP A 150 -9.42 4.21 -13.63
N VAL A 151 -8.57 5.23 -13.51
CA VAL A 151 -7.86 5.53 -12.25
C VAL A 151 -8.88 5.77 -11.13
N ARG A 152 -9.90 6.59 -11.38
CA ARG A 152 -10.98 6.88 -10.42
C ARG A 152 -11.72 5.62 -9.99
N ALA A 153 -12.07 4.76 -10.95
CA ALA A 153 -12.71 3.48 -10.65
C ALA A 153 -11.82 2.57 -9.80
N SER A 154 -10.52 2.49 -10.10
CA SER A 154 -9.57 1.70 -9.30
C SER A 154 -9.35 2.24 -7.89
N PHE A 155 -9.37 3.56 -7.71
CA PHE A 155 -9.30 4.21 -6.40
C PHE A 155 -10.54 3.89 -5.55
N ILE A 156 -11.73 3.98 -6.16
CA ILE A 156 -13.00 3.60 -5.50
C ILE A 156 -12.98 2.11 -5.16
N ALA A 157 -12.52 1.25 -6.08
CA ALA A 157 -12.45 -0.18 -5.86
C ALA A 157 -11.52 -0.51 -4.68
N ASN A 158 -10.31 0.05 -4.62
CA ASN A 158 -9.37 -0.13 -3.52
C ASN A 158 -9.96 0.36 -2.18
N ALA A 159 -10.57 1.55 -2.16
CA ALA A 159 -11.24 2.08 -0.98
C ALA A 159 -12.42 1.19 -0.51
N ALA A 160 -13.16 0.58 -1.43
CA ALA A 160 -14.25 -0.33 -1.11
C ALA A 160 -13.79 -1.65 -0.47
N VAL A 161 -12.50 -2.01 -0.61
CA VAL A 161 -11.91 -3.17 0.06
C VAL A 161 -11.54 -2.86 1.52
N THR A 162 -11.36 -1.59 1.89
CA THR A 162 -10.96 -1.18 3.25
C THR A 162 -11.87 -1.69 4.38
N PRO A 163 -13.21 -1.70 4.25
CA PRO A 163 -14.08 -2.33 5.25
C PRO A 163 -13.81 -3.83 5.41
N LEU A 164 -13.54 -4.53 4.30
CA LEU A 164 -13.19 -5.96 4.32
C LEU A 164 -11.86 -6.19 5.07
N ILE A 165 -10.85 -5.37 4.77
CA ILE A 165 -9.56 -5.36 5.49
C ILE A 165 -9.78 -5.13 6.98
N SER A 166 -10.60 -4.15 7.34
CA SER A 166 -10.91 -3.85 8.74
C SER A 166 -11.52 -5.05 9.46
N VAL A 167 -12.42 -5.78 8.79
CA VAL A 167 -12.95 -7.04 9.33
C VAL A 167 -11.83 -8.07 9.50
N VAL A 168 -10.95 -8.25 8.52
CA VAL A 168 -9.83 -9.20 8.64
C VAL A 168 -8.93 -8.92 9.84
N TYR A 169 -8.60 -7.65 10.09
CA TYR A 169 -7.71 -7.29 11.19
C TYR A 169 -8.38 -7.31 12.56
N PHE A 170 -9.65 -6.88 12.66
CA PHE A 170 -10.32 -6.67 13.95
C PHE A 170 -11.35 -7.74 14.33
N TYR A 171 -11.57 -8.76 13.51
CA TYR A 171 -12.43 -9.88 13.89
C TYR A 171 -11.82 -10.64 15.08
N PRO A 172 -12.59 -11.07 16.10
CA PRO A 172 -12.04 -11.63 17.34
C PRO A 172 -11.21 -12.90 17.19
N THR A 173 -11.35 -13.63 16.09
CA THR A 173 -10.63 -14.87 15.83
C THR A 173 -9.95 -14.84 14.48
N PHE A 174 -8.65 -15.13 14.48
CA PHE A 174 -7.88 -15.25 13.25
C PHE A 174 -8.11 -16.60 12.56
N SER A 175 -8.25 -16.59 11.24
CA SER A 175 -8.22 -17.80 10.42
C SER A 175 -7.74 -17.50 9.01
N ASN A 176 -7.18 -18.51 8.32
CA ASN A 176 -6.80 -18.37 6.91
C ASN A 176 -8.03 -18.10 6.02
N SER A 177 -9.20 -18.65 6.37
CA SER A 177 -10.46 -18.34 5.68
C SER A 177 -10.84 -16.87 5.78
N LEU A 178 -10.58 -16.23 6.92
CA LEU A 178 -10.80 -14.81 7.12
C LEU A 178 -9.84 -13.98 6.25
N LEU A 179 -8.56 -14.37 6.14
CA LEU A 179 -7.58 -13.67 5.28
C LEU A 179 -8.06 -13.57 3.82
N PHE A 180 -8.78 -14.56 3.29
CA PHE A 180 -9.32 -14.50 1.93
C PHE A 180 -10.34 -13.38 1.71
N LEU A 181 -10.97 -12.86 2.77
CA LEU A 181 -11.85 -11.70 2.68
C LEU A 181 -11.07 -10.43 2.27
N GLY A 182 -9.78 -10.35 2.63
CA GLY A 182 -8.86 -9.29 2.20
C GLY A 182 -8.30 -9.50 0.79
N PHE A 183 -8.53 -10.65 0.16
CA PHE A 183 -7.98 -10.98 -1.16
C PHE A 183 -8.33 -9.99 -2.30
N PRO A 184 -9.49 -9.31 -2.32
CA PRO A 184 -9.73 -8.25 -3.29
C PRO A 184 -8.65 -7.15 -3.30
N TRP A 185 -7.94 -6.93 -2.19
CA TRP A 185 -6.82 -5.99 -2.11
C TRP A 185 -5.65 -6.42 -3.01
N ALA A 186 -5.42 -7.73 -3.13
CA ALA A 186 -4.37 -8.30 -3.96
C ALA A 186 -4.50 -7.95 -5.45
N ILE A 187 -5.71 -7.54 -5.88
CA ILE A 187 -5.99 -7.07 -7.24
C ILE A 187 -6.08 -5.55 -7.27
N THR A 188 -6.86 -4.96 -6.36
CA THR A 188 -7.19 -3.53 -6.40
C THR A 188 -5.98 -2.64 -6.10
N ALA A 189 -5.08 -3.05 -5.19
CA ALA A 189 -3.91 -2.26 -4.83
C ALA A 189 -2.88 -2.17 -5.96
N PRO A 190 -2.38 -3.28 -6.54
CA PRO A 190 -1.51 -3.20 -7.71
C PRO A 190 -2.18 -2.46 -8.88
N LEU A 191 -3.48 -2.70 -9.11
CA LEU A 191 -4.20 -2.10 -10.23
C LEU A 191 -4.24 -0.56 -10.14
N PHE A 192 -4.53 0.01 -8.97
CA PHE A 192 -4.60 1.47 -8.87
C PHE A 192 -3.22 2.11 -9.07
N MET A 193 -2.15 1.51 -8.53
CA MET A 193 -0.77 1.99 -8.70
C MET A 193 -0.38 1.94 -10.18
N LEU A 194 -0.68 0.84 -10.87
CA LEU A 194 -0.38 0.73 -12.30
C LEU A 194 -1.16 1.77 -13.13
N LEU A 195 -2.47 1.92 -12.89
CA LEU A 195 -3.30 2.85 -13.65
C LEU A 195 -2.91 4.31 -13.40
N LEU A 196 -2.59 4.68 -12.15
CA LEU A 196 -2.10 6.02 -11.83
C LEU A 196 -0.74 6.27 -12.50
N ALA A 197 0.19 5.32 -12.46
CA ALA A 197 1.46 5.41 -13.17
C ALA A 197 1.25 5.68 -14.68
N LEU A 198 0.37 4.90 -15.34
CA LEU A 198 0.07 5.05 -16.77
C LEU A 198 -0.55 6.43 -17.07
N MET A 199 -1.41 6.94 -16.20
CA MET A 199 -1.96 8.30 -16.32
C MET A 199 -0.87 9.36 -16.22
N LEU A 200 0.07 9.23 -15.28
CA LEU A 200 1.20 10.14 -15.11
C LEU A 200 2.14 10.09 -16.33
N ARG A 201 2.35 8.92 -16.94
CA ARG A 201 3.08 8.80 -18.21
C ARG A 201 2.38 9.55 -19.34
N GLN A 202 1.06 9.44 -19.46
CA GLN A 202 0.30 10.14 -20.51
C GLN A 202 0.42 11.66 -20.36
N ARG A 203 0.31 12.18 -19.12
CA ARG A 203 0.43 13.62 -18.84
C ARG A 203 1.83 14.18 -19.08
N HIS A 204 2.89 13.37 -19.00
CA HIS A 204 4.23 13.77 -19.41
C HIS A 204 4.32 14.05 -20.92
N GLY A 205 3.61 13.28 -21.73
CA GLY A 205 3.66 13.35 -23.20
C GLY A 205 2.82 14.48 -23.81
N GLN A 206 1.99 15.15 -23.02
CA GLN A 206 1.19 16.28 -23.49
C GLN A 206 1.96 17.59 -23.29
N PRO A 207 2.22 18.39 -24.35
CA PRO A 207 2.75 19.73 -24.18
C PRO A 207 1.76 20.53 -23.32
N ALA A 208 2.28 21.37 -22.42
CA ALA A 208 1.47 22.26 -21.61
C ALA A 208 0.60 23.11 -22.56
N VAL A 209 -0.68 22.78 -22.66
CA VAL A 209 -1.65 23.65 -23.33
C VAL A 209 -1.75 24.86 -22.41
N ALA A 210 -1.15 25.97 -22.84
CA ALA A 210 -1.25 27.25 -22.17
C ALA A 210 -2.75 27.58 -22.04
N SER A 211 -3.25 27.54 -20.82
CA SER A 211 -4.53 28.14 -20.43
C SER A 211 -4.33 29.62 -20.13
#